data_AF-A0A960C919-F1
#
_entry.id   AF-A0A960C919-F1
#
_cell.length_a   1.000
_cell.length_b   1.000
_cell.length_c   1.000
_cell.angle_alpha   90.00
_cell.angle_beta   90.00
_cell.angle_gamma   90.00
#
_symmetry.space_group_name_H-M   'P 1'
#
loop_
_entity.id
_entity.type
_entity.pdbx_description
1 polymer ?
#
loop_
_entity_poly.entity_id
_entity_poly.type
_entity_poly.pdbx_seq_one_letter_code
_entity_poly.pdbx_strand_id
1 'polypeptide(L)'
;RRISLSLKQANEDYTEEFDPSKYGMADSYDEAGNYIFPEGFDAETNEWLEGFDKQRSEWEARYAEAERRHKMHTTQMEKFAAADAAAAAERPAGATSSSSGPAEAGGSLASDAQLAALREKLAGNA
;
A
#
# COMPACT_ATOMS: atom_id res chain seq x y z
N ARG A 1 16.32 -19.06 -2.45
CA ARG A 1 16.12 -17.59 -2.59
C ARG A 1 14.67 -17.30 -2.26
N ARG A 2 14.37 -16.86 -1.03
CA ARG A 2 13.00 -16.57 -0.56
C ARG A 2 12.89 -15.08 -0.29
N ILE A 3 11.75 -14.49 -0.64
CA ILE A 3 11.43 -13.09 -0.36
C ILE A 3 10.20 -13.09 0.53
N SER A 4 10.29 -12.41 1.67
CA SER A 4 9.16 -12.23 2.59
C SER A 4 8.49 -10.90 2.29
N LEU A 5 7.17 -10.90 2.13
CA LEU A 5 6.37 -9.72 1.81
C LEU A 5 5.30 -9.52 2.89
N SER A 6 4.98 -8.27 3.21
CA SER A 6 3.98 -7.94 4.23
C SER A 6 3.08 -6.80 3.75
N LEU A 7 1.81 -7.12 3.52
CA LEU A 7 0.79 -6.11 3.22
C LEU A 7 0.52 -5.21 4.42
N LYS A 8 0.53 -5.79 5.62
CA LYS A 8 0.34 -5.07 6.87
C LYS A 8 1.43 -3.99 7.06
N GLN A 9 2.70 -4.37 6.89
CA GLN A 9 3.81 -3.43 7.05
C GLN A 9 3.73 -2.30 6.02
N ALA A 10 3.39 -2.61 4.77
CA ALA A 10 3.18 -1.59 3.76
C ALA A 10 2.13 -0.56 4.22
N ASN A 11 0.96 -1.02 4.67
CA ASN A 11 -0.09 -0.13 5.17
C ASN A 11 0.32 0.66 6.43
N GLU A 12 1.11 0.08 7.33
CA GLU A 12 1.61 0.77 8.54
C GLU A 12 2.63 1.87 8.20
N ASP A 13 3.43 1.66 7.15
CA ASP A 13 4.44 2.62 6.68
C ASP A 13 3.86 3.65 5.69
N TYR A 14 2.56 3.56 5.37
CA TYR A 14 1.89 4.48 4.46
C TYR A 14 1.72 5.88 5.07
N THR A 15 2.00 6.90 4.26
CA THR A 15 1.69 8.30 4.52
C THR A 15 0.92 8.88 3.34
N GLU A 16 0.00 9.80 3.60
CA GLU A 16 -0.68 10.55 2.53
C GLU A 16 0.33 11.38 1.74
N GLU A 17 1.34 11.93 2.41
CA GLU A 17 2.48 12.59 1.77
C GLU A 17 3.31 11.59 0.98
N PHE A 18 3.62 11.97 -0.26
CA PHE A 18 4.44 11.14 -1.14
C PHE A 18 5.92 11.20 -0.73
N ASP A 19 6.45 10.05 -0.30
CA ASP A 19 7.87 9.83 -0.06
C ASP A 19 8.45 8.91 -1.15
N PRO A 20 9.17 9.45 -2.16
CA PRO A 20 9.71 8.67 -3.27
C PRO A 20 10.65 7.53 -2.85
N SER A 21 11.35 7.68 -1.72
CA SER A 21 12.33 6.68 -1.25
C SER A 21 11.69 5.30 -1.04
N LYS A 22 10.45 5.28 -0.55
CA LYS A 22 9.66 4.05 -0.29
C LYS A 22 9.14 3.38 -1.55
N TYR A 23 9.13 4.07 -2.69
CA TYR A 23 8.47 3.60 -3.93
C TYR A 23 9.42 3.34 -5.10
N GLY A 24 10.73 3.28 -4.86
CA GLY A 24 11.73 2.89 -5.86
C GLY A 24 12.77 3.96 -6.20
N MET A 25 12.84 5.03 -5.39
CA MET A 25 13.82 6.10 -5.51
C MET A 25 14.74 6.18 -4.27
N ALA A 26 14.95 5.07 -3.55
CA ALA A 26 15.78 5.04 -2.34
C ALA A 26 17.25 5.43 -2.61
N ASP A 27 17.74 5.17 -3.82
CA ASP A 27 19.07 5.57 -4.30
C ASP A 27 19.22 7.07 -4.55
N SER A 28 18.12 7.84 -4.52
CA SER A 28 18.14 9.30 -4.58
C SER A 28 18.32 9.94 -3.21
N TYR A 29 18.63 9.16 -2.17
CA TYR A 29 18.85 9.63 -0.81
C TYR A 29 20.12 8.99 -0.22
N ASP A 30 20.90 9.76 0.52
CA ASP A 30 22.10 9.27 1.21
C ASP A 30 21.76 8.52 2.52
N GLU A 31 22.77 7.99 3.21
CA GLU A 31 22.60 7.27 4.48
C GLU A 31 22.01 8.16 5.60
N ALA A 32 22.13 9.49 5.49
CA ALA A 32 21.55 10.45 6.42
C ALA A 32 20.13 10.89 6.00
N GLY A 33 19.64 10.41 4.85
CA GLY A 33 18.33 10.75 4.29
C GLY A 33 18.29 12.08 3.52
N ASN A 34 19.44 12.68 3.21
CA ASN A 34 19.48 13.88 2.37
C ASN A 34 19.27 13.50 0.91
N TYR A 35 18.55 14.35 0.16
CA TYR A 35 18.32 14.14 -1.25
C TYR A 35 19.61 14.30 -2.06
N ILE A 36 19.89 13.33 -2.93
CA ILE A 36 20.98 13.33 -3.89
C ILE A 36 20.40 13.74 -5.24
N PHE A 37 20.81 14.92 -5.73
CA PHE A 37 20.41 15.37 -7.06
C PHE A 37 20.95 14.42 -8.14
N PRO A 38 20.13 14.12 -9.16
CA PRO A 38 20.56 13.23 -10.24
C PRO A 38 21.70 13.86 -11.04
N GLU A 39 22.55 13.01 -11.63
CA GLU A 39 23.64 13.45 -12.47
C GLU A 39 23.11 14.28 -13.65
N GLY A 40 23.65 15.49 -13.83
CA GLY A 40 23.20 16.42 -14.86
C GLY A 40 22.09 17.36 -14.42
N PHE A 41 21.62 17.31 -13.17
CA PHE A 41 20.73 18.33 -12.60
C PHE A 41 21.52 19.31 -11.73
N ASP A 42 21.36 20.60 -12.00
CA ASP A 42 21.98 21.67 -11.23
C ASP A 42 20.99 22.19 -10.18
N ALA A 43 21.33 21.98 -8.90
CA ALA A 43 20.51 22.40 -7.77
C ALA A 43 20.51 23.92 -7.54
N GLU A 44 21.53 24.66 -8.00
CA GLU A 44 21.60 26.11 -7.83
C GLU A 44 20.64 26.82 -8.79
N THR A 45 20.52 26.31 -10.01
CA THR A 45 19.65 26.85 -11.06
C THR A 45 18.29 26.14 -11.16
N ASN A 46 18.17 24.95 -10.55
CA ASN A 46 17.00 24.08 -10.63
C ASN A 46 16.69 23.66 -12.08
N GLU A 47 17.75 23.44 -12.88
CA GLU A 47 17.66 23.08 -14.29
C GLU A 47 18.50 21.84 -14.62
N TRP A 48 18.10 21.12 -15.67
CA TRP A 48 18.92 20.07 -16.25
C TRP A 48 19.97 20.67 -17.18
N LEU A 49 21.21 20.20 -17.06
CA LEU A 49 22.32 20.56 -17.92
C LEU A 49 22.13 20.02 -19.33
N GLU A 50 22.61 20.77 -20.32
CA GLU A 50 22.59 20.36 -21.72
C GLU A 50 23.38 19.05 -21.92
N GLY A 51 22.84 18.13 -22.73
CA GLY A 51 23.44 16.82 -23.00
C GLY A 51 23.04 15.69 -22.04
N PHE A 52 22.25 15.98 -21.00
CA PHE A 52 21.77 14.99 -20.02
C PHE A 52 20.31 14.53 -20.25
N ASP A 53 19.76 14.69 -21.47
CA ASP A 53 18.37 14.33 -21.78
C ASP A 53 18.03 12.88 -21.46
N LYS A 54 18.99 11.97 -21.65
CA LYS A 54 18.80 10.55 -21.32
C LYS A 54 18.63 10.36 -19.82
N GLN A 55 19.52 10.92 -19.01
CA GLN A 55 19.48 10.84 -17.55
C GLN A 55 18.21 11.50 -17.01
N ARG A 56 17.84 12.65 -17.57
CA ARG A 56 16.58 13.32 -17.28
C ARG A 56 15.39 12.41 -17.51
N SER A 57 15.28 11.85 -18.72
CA SER A 57 14.13 11.03 -19.09
C SER A 57 14.05 9.74 -18.25
N GLU A 58 15.19 9.12 -17.94
CA GLU A 58 15.25 7.96 -17.03
C GLU A 58 14.81 8.33 -15.59
N TRP A 59 15.29 9.46 -15.05
CA TRP A 59 14.89 9.95 -13.74
C TRP A 59 13.40 10.28 -13.68
N GLU A 60 12.88 11.01 -14.68
CA GLU A 60 11.46 11.38 -14.78
C GLU A 60 10.57 10.14 -14.87
N ALA A 61 10.97 9.13 -15.65
CA ALA A 61 10.22 7.87 -15.77
C ALA A 61 10.18 7.10 -14.44
N ARG A 62 11.30 7.04 -13.72
CA ARG A 62 11.35 6.39 -12.40
C ARG A 62 10.51 7.13 -11.36
N TYR A 63 10.57 8.46 -11.36
CA TYR A 63 9.77 9.29 -10.48
C TYR A 63 8.27 9.12 -10.77
N ALA A 64 7.86 9.11 -12.04
CA ALA A 64 6.46 8.87 -12.43
C ALA A 64 5.97 7.47 -12.01
N GLU A 65 6.82 6.45 -12.12
CA GLU A 65 6.50 5.11 -11.63
C GLU A 65 6.38 5.06 -10.10
N ALA A 66 7.24 5.77 -9.36
CA ALA A 66 7.15 5.89 -7.91
C ALA A 66 5.83 6.57 -7.49
N GLU A 67 5.45 7.66 -8.14
CA GLU A 67 4.15 8.31 -7.92
C GLU A 67 2.99 7.36 -8.22
N ARG A 68 3.06 6.62 -9.32
CA ARG A 68 2.01 5.66 -9.71
C ARG A 68 1.83 4.60 -8.63
N ARG A 69 2.92 4.09 -8.05
CA ARG A 69 2.88 3.12 -6.94
C ARG A 69 2.29 3.69 -5.67
N HIS A 70 2.66 4.92 -5.30
CA HIS A 70 2.06 5.61 -4.15
C HIS A 70 0.57 5.83 -4.34
N LYS A 71 0.13 6.30 -5.51
CA LYS A 71 -1.30 6.45 -5.86
C LYS A 71 -2.06 5.12 -5.74
N MET A 72 -1.48 4.01 -6.20
CA MET A 72 -2.07 2.68 -5.99
C MET A 72 -2.19 2.32 -4.51
N HIS A 73 -1.19 2.68 -3.70
CA HIS A 73 -1.21 2.44 -2.26
C HIS A 73 -2.27 3.29 -1.56
N THR A 74 -2.45 4.56 -1.96
CA THR A 74 -3.56 5.41 -1.49
C THR A 74 -4.90 4.76 -1.79
N THR A 75 -5.14 4.32 -3.03
CA THR A 75 -6.38 3.61 -3.38
C THR A 75 -6.56 2.30 -2.59
N GLN A 76 -5.48 1.61 -2.24
CA GLN A 76 -5.54 0.44 -1.37
C GLN A 76 -5.99 0.83 0.05
N MET A 77 -5.43 1.90 0.62
CA MET A 77 -5.80 2.40 1.94
C MET A 77 -7.26 2.84 2.01
N GLU A 78 -7.75 3.54 0.99
CA GLU A 78 -9.17 3.91 0.86
C GLU A 78 -10.09 2.69 0.85
N LYS A 79 -9.70 1.63 0.11
CA LYS A 79 -10.46 0.37 0.07
C LYS A 79 -10.48 -0.34 1.42
N PHE A 80 -9.35 -0.35 2.14
CA PHE A 80 -9.27 -0.92 3.49
C PHE A 80 -10.15 -0.13 4.46
N ALA A 81 -10.09 1.20 4.44
CA ALA A 81 -10.93 2.05 5.29
C ALA A 81 -12.43 1.83 5.00
N ALA A 82 -12.82 1.71 3.73
CA ALA A 82 -14.20 1.42 3.35
C ALA A 82 -14.67 0.04 3.82
N ALA A 83 -13.82 -0.99 3.73
CA ALA A 83 -14.12 -2.33 4.20
C ALA A 83 -14.27 -2.38 5.73
N ASP A 84 -13.40 -1.70 6.47
CA ASP A 84 -13.48 -1.60 7.93
C ASP A 84 -14.75 -0.86 8.37
N ALA A 85 -15.13 0.21 7.68
CA ALA A 85 -16.38 0.92 7.93
C ALA A 85 -17.61 0.04 7.69
N ALA A 86 -17.62 -0.74 6.59
CA ALA A 86 -18.69 -1.69 6.31
C ALA A 86 -18.78 -2.79 7.39
N ALA A 87 -17.64 -3.35 7.79
CA ALA A 87 -17.59 -4.37 8.84
C ALA A 87 -17.99 -3.84 10.24
N ALA A 88 -17.74 -2.55 10.52
CA ALA A 88 -18.21 -1.89 11.72
C ALA A 88 -19.74 -1.66 11.68
N ALA A 89 -20.29 -1.32 10.51
CA ALA A 89 -21.73 -1.11 10.32
C ALA A 89 -22.55 -2.42 10.39
N GLU A 90 -21.97 -3.55 9.97
CA GLU A 90 -22.61 -4.87 10.08
C GLU A 90 -22.52 -5.49 11.48
N ARG A 91 -21.76 -4.88 12.41
CA ARG A 91 -21.66 -5.35 13.79
C ARG A 91 -22.95 -4.99 14.54
N PRO A 92 -23.77 -5.95 14.99
CA PRO A 92 -25.02 -5.63 15.67
C PRO A 92 -24.75 -4.87 16.97
N ALA A 93 -25.51 -3.81 17.22
CA ALA A 93 -25.51 -3.03 18.46
C ALA A 93 -25.97 -3.90 19.64
N GLY A 94 -25.08 -4.75 20.16
CA GLY A 94 -25.44 -5.73 21.19
C GLY A 94 -24.31 -6.58 21.75
N ALA A 95 -23.07 -6.49 21.23
CA ALA A 95 -21.92 -7.13 21.88
C ALA A 95 -21.39 -6.27 23.04
N THR A 96 -22.25 -5.99 24.02
CA THR A 96 -21.79 -5.61 25.35
C THR A 96 -21.19 -6.86 26.00
N SER A 97 -20.07 -6.67 26.67
CA SER A 97 -19.30 -7.68 27.39
C SER A 97 -20.19 -8.59 28.24
N SER A 98 -20.19 -9.89 27.90
CA SER A 98 -20.64 -10.96 28.79
C SER A 98 -19.49 -11.97 28.91
N SER A 99 -18.64 -11.75 29.90
CA SER A 99 -17.64 -12.72 30.33
C SER A 99 -18.31 -13.84 31.13
N SER A 100 -18.46 -15.02 30.53
CA SER A 100 -18.67 -16.27 31.28
C SER A 100 -18.41 -17.52 30.45
N GLY A 101 -17.33 -18.24 30.77
CA GLY A 101 -17.19 -19.68 30.54
C GLY A 101 -16.19 -20.12 29.44
N PRO A 102 -15.26 -21.06 29.72
CA PRO A 102 -14.28 -21.54 28.75
C PRO A 102 -14.86 -22.67 27.89
N ALA A 103 -14.77 -22.56 26.57
CA ALA A 103 -14.82 -23.70 25.67
C ALA A 103 -14.07 -23.38 24.37
N GLU A 104 -12.98 -24.09 24.19
CA GLU A 104 -12.18 -24.23 22.98
C GLU A 104 -13.02 -24.66 21.76
N ALA A 105 -12.47 -24.35 20.57
CA ALA A 105 -12.81 -24.84 19.22
C ALA A 105 -13.99 -24.18 18.49
N GLY A 106 -13.67 -23.39 17.44
CA GLY A 106 -14.66 -23.03 16.43
C GLY A 106 -14.38 -21.83 15.52
N GLY A 107 -13.15 -21.31 15.44
CA GLY A 107 -12.81 -20.21 14.52
C GLY A 107 -12.74 -20.65 13.06
N SER A 108 -13.86 -20.98 12.41
CA SER A 108 -13.93 -21.16 10.94
C SER A 108 -15.36 -21.32 10.37
N LEU A 109 -16.41 -20.70 10.93
CA LEU A 109 -17.76 -20.77 10.34
C LEU A 109 -18.16 -19.49 9.61
N ALA A 110 -17.76 -18.32 10.12
CA ALA A 110 -18.04 -17.04 9.46
C ALA A 110 -17.29 -16.91 8.12
N SER A 111 -16.01 -17.26 8.08
CA SER A 111 -15.18 -17.19 6.87
C SER A 111 -15.57 -18.24 5.81
N ASP A 112 -16.03 -19.42 6.23
CA ASP A 112 -16.39 -20.51 5.32
C ASP A 112 -17.73 -20.24 4.61
N ALA A 113 -18.70 -19.66 5.33
CA ALA A 113 -19.97 -19.20 4.75
C ALA A 113 -19.75 -18.08 3.71
N GLN A 114 -18.85 -17.13 4.00
CA GLN A 114 -18.50 -16.06 3.05
C GLN A 114 -17.77 -16.61 1.80
N LEU A 115 -16.93 -17.64 1.97
CA LEU A 115 -16.27 -18.33 0.86
C LEU A 115 -17.23 -19.16 0.00
N ALA A 116 -18.22 -19.81 0.63
CA ALA A 116 -19.25 -20.56 -0.08
C ALA A 116 -20.12 -19.63 -0.95
N ALA A 117 -20.55 -18.49 -0.39
CA ALA A 117 -21.31 -17.48 -1.13
C ALA A 117 -20.53 -16.90 -2.33
N LEU A 118 -19.21 -16.74 -2.18
CA LEU A 118 -18.36 -16.27 -3.27
C LEU A 118 -18.23 -17.31 -4.40
N ARG A 119 -18.12 -18.60 -4.04
CA ARG A 119 -18.06 -19.71 -5.01
C ARG A 119 -19.36 -19.87 -5.78
N GLU A 120 -20.51 -19.74 -5.13
CA GLU A 120 -21.81 -19.78 -5.80
C GLU A 120 -21.96 -18.64 -6.81
N LYS A 121 -21.59 -17.42 -6.43
CA LYS A 121 -21.61 -16.25 -7.32
C LYS A 121 -20.71 -16.40 -8.55
N LEU A 122 -19.56 -17.08 -8.40
CA LEU A 122 -18.65 -17.31 -9.52
C LEU A 122 -19.08 -18.49 -10.40
N ALA A 123 -19.70 -19.52 -9.83
CA ALA A 123 -20.24 -20.66 -10.56
C ALA A 123 -21.54 -20.33 -11.33
N GLY A 124 -22.29 -19.32 -10.90
CA GLY A 124 -23.50 -18.84 -11.58
C GLY A 124 -23.26 -17.80 -12.69
N ASN A 125 -22.01 -17.41 -12.96
CA ASN A 125 -21.65 -16.43 -14.00
C ASN A 125 -20.88 -17.08 -15.18
N ALA A 126 -21.16 -18.36 -15.45
CA ALA A 126 -20.71 -19.10 -16.63
C ALA A 126 -21.91 -19.45 -17.51
#